data_AF-A0A971H943-F1
#
_entry.id   AF-A0A971H943-F1
#
_cell.length_a   1.000
_cell.length_b   1.000
_cell.length_c   1.000
_cell.angle_alpha   90.00
_cell.angle_beta   90.00
_cell.angle_gamma   90.00
#
_symmetry.space_group_name_H-M   'P 1'
#
loop_
_entity.id
_entity.type
_entity.pdbx_description
1 polymer ?
#
loop_
_entity_poly.entity_id
_entity_poly.type
_entity_poly.pdbx_seq_one_letter_code
_entity_poly.pdbx_strand_id
1 'polypeptide(L)'
;EQLSYTQGRATEGQSMFNFLYVYTTSAYVSPTRVLERIVVDQVTPKITSDGRKVMAITVSNTGTVHQILNSVSVEVIENASRNSILYESGALGFLNGLNLLAGKTVTVEAVWPDTLAFPTKLTDAYKQYSAKITYNK
;
A
#
# COMPACT_ATOMS: atom_id res chain seq x y z
N GLU A 1 20.91 8.59 23.42
CA GLU A 1 22.38 8.71 23.37
C GLU A 1 22.73 9.66 22.23
N GLN A 2 23.45 10.74 22.50
CA GLN A 2 23.81 11.75 21.51
C GLN A 2 25.11 11.30 20.83
N LEU A 3 25.09 11.10 19.51
CA LEU A 3 26.29 10.76 18.75
C LEU A 3 27.28 11.93 18.79
N SER A 4 28.56 11.61 19.01
CA SER A 4 29.64 12.60 18.96
C SER A 4 29.70 13.23 17.57
N TYR A 5 29.53 14.55 17.51
CA TYR A 5 29.66 15.33 16.29
C TYR A 5 31.15 15.53 15.98
N THR A 6 31.65 14.83 14.97
CA THR A 6 33.01 15.03 14.47
C THR A 6 32.94 16.06 13.35
N GLN A 7 33.39 17.29 13.60
CA GLN A 7 33.73 18.20 12.50
C GLN A 7 34.92 17.57 11.77
N GLY A 8 34.73 17.19 10.50
CA GLY A 8 35.83 16.75 9.64
C GLY A 8 36.97 17.78 9.64
N ARG A 9 38.19 17.35 9.28
CA ARG A 9 39.32 18.28 9.15
C ARG A 9 38.95 19.35 8.13
N ALA A 10 39.01 20.62 8.53
CA ALA A 10 38.81 21.75 7.64
C ALA A 10 39.91 21.75 6.56
N THR A 11 39.55 21.36 5.34
CA THR A 11 40.39 21.57 4.15
C THR A 11 39.89 22.82 3.44
N GLU A 12 40.70 23.89 3.46
CA GLU A 12 40.42 25.09 2.68
C GLU A 12 40.41 24.76 1.18
N GLY A 13 39.36 25.17 0.46
CA GLY A 13 39.23 25.01 -0.99
C GLY A 13 38.52 23.73 -1.46
N GLN A 14 37.94 22.91 -0.58
CA GLN A 14 37.16 21.72 -0.97
C GLN A 14 35.76 21.72 -0.33
N SER A 15 34.73 21.32 -1.09
CA SER A 15 33.38 21.09 -0.57
C SER A 15 33.36 19.85 0.34
N MET A 16 32.87 20.00 1.58
CA MET A 16 32.74 18.89 2.52
C MET A 16 31.34 18.25 2.44
N PHE A 17 31.28 16.93 2.27
CA PHE A 17 30.07 16.13 2.46
C PHE A 17 30.19 15.37 3.79
N ASN A 18 29.16 15.47 4.64
CA ASN A 18 29.05 14.69 5.86
C ASN A 18 27.94 13.65 5.69
N PHE A 19 28.23 12.38 5.99
CA PHE A 19 27.25 11.29 5.95
C PHE A 19 26.86 10.91 7.38
N LEU A 20 25.56 10.97 7.67
CA LEU A 20 24.99 10.44 8.90
C LEU A 20 24.30 9.11 8.59
N TYR A 21 24.71 8.04 9.27
CA TYR A 21 24.05 6.74 9.19
C TYR A 21 23.01 6.61 10.30
N VAL A 22 21.76 6.35 9.92
CA VAL A 22 20.67 6.02 10.85
C VAL A 22 20.24 4.59 10.60
N TYR A 23 20.35 3.75 11.61
CA TYR A 23 19.88 2.36 11.55
C TYR A 23 18.47 2.29 12.13
N THR A 24 17.51 1.91 11.31
CA THR A 24 16.13 1.69 11.73
C THR A 24 15.89 0.20 11.89
N THR A 25 15.44 -0.22 13.07
CA THR A 25 15.04 -1.61 13.37
C THR A 25 13.64 -1.64 13.95
N SER A 26 12.96 -2.77 13.82
CA SER A 26 11.62 -2.98 14.36
C SER A 26 11.64 -4.15 15.35
N ALA A 27 11.07 -3.95 16.53
CA ALA A 27 10.84 -5.00 17.51
C ALA A 27 9.35 -5.36 17.55
N TYR A 28 9.04 -6.65 17.45
CA TYR A 28 7.67 -7.16 17.53
C TYR A 28 7.53 -8.12 18.69
N VAL A 29 6.44 -7.98 19.44
CA VAL A 29 6.04 -8.96 20.46
C VAL A 29 5.04 -9.90 19.82
N SER A 30 5.43 -11.17 19.66
CA SER A 30 4.57 -12.18 19.06
C SER A 30 3.44 -12.58 20.01
N PRO A 31 2.17 -12.52 19.58
CA PRO A 31 1.05 -12.98 20.38
C PRO A 31 1.06 -14.51 20.49
N THR A 32 0.45 -15.06 21.54
CA THR A 32 0.30 -16.52 21.72
C THR A 32 -0.48 -17.16 20.57
N ARG A 33 -1.40 -16.43 19.94
CA ARG A 33 -2.16 -16.88 18.77
C ARG A 33 -1.84 -16.01 17.56
N VAL A 34 -1.25 -16.63 16.54
CA VAL A 34 -0.95 -16.01 15.26
C VAL A 34 -2.11 -16.24 14.29
N LEU A 35 -2.63 -15.14 13.74
CA LEU A 35 -3.58 -15.12 12.64
C LEU A 35 -3.03 -14.18 11.58
N GLU A 36 -2.82 -14.70 10.38
CA GLU A 36 -2.37 -13.91 9.23
C GLU A 36 -3.56 -13.68 8.31
N ARG A 37 -3.98 -12.42 8.17
CA ARG A 37 -5.19 -12.11 7.44
C ARG A 37 -5.14 -10.71 6.85
N ILE A 38 -4.84 -10.65 5.56
CA ILE A 38 -4.92 -9.44 4.75
C ILE A 38 -6.19 -9.53 3.90
N VAL A 39 -6.99 -8.48 3.91
CA VAL A 39 -8.25 -8.41 3.18
C VAL A 39 -8.36 -7.07 2.44
N VAL A 40 -9.12 -7.08 1.35
CA VAL A 40 -9.58 -5.84 0.72
C VAL A 40 -10.91 -5.48 1.38
N ASP A 41 -10.97 -4.37 2.10
CA ASP A 41 -12.19 -3.91 2.77
C ASP A 41 -13.17 -3.33 1.76
N GLN A 42 -12.65 -2.50 0.87
CA GLN A 42 -13.46 -1.73 -0.06
C GLN A 42 -12.67 -1.33 -1.29
N VAL A 43 -13.35 -1.31 -2.43
CA VAL A 43 -12.84 -0.76 -3.68
C VAL A 43 -13.82 0.31 -4.16
N THR A 44 -13.33 1.53 -4.34
CA THR A 44 -14.19 2.69 -4.62
C THR A 44 -13.70 3.46 -5.85
N PRO A 45 -14.56 3.71 -6.84
CA PRO A 45 -14.28 4.66 -7.91
C PRO A 45 -14.07 6.06 -7.34
N LYS A 46 -13.00 6.73 -7.74
CA LYS A 46 -12.66 8.07 -7.30
C LYS A 46 -12.20 8.92 -8.47
N ILE A 47 -12.54 10.20 -8.44
CA ILE A 47 -11.92 11.22 -9.28
C ILE A 47 -10.96 12.01 -8.38
N THR A 48 -9.68 12.05 -8.76
CA THR A 48 -8.64 12.77 -8.04
C THR A 48 -8.77 14.28 -8.27
N SER A 49 -8.04 15.07 -7.47
CA SER A 49 -8.07 16.54 -7.58
C SER A 49 -7.61 17.09 -8.93
N ASP A 50 -6.77 16.33 -9.66
CA ASP A 50 -6.30 16.63 -11.01
C ASP A 50 -7.22 16.03 -12.11
N GLY A 51 -8.39 15.50 -11.74
CA GLY A 51 -9.41 15.02 -12.67
C GLY A 51 -9.18 13.59 -13.19
N ARG A 52 -8.18 12.86 -12.69
CA ARG A 52 -7.94 11.47 -13.10
C ARG A 52 -8.95 10.54 -12.46
N LYS A 53 -9.37 9.54 -13.21
CA LYS A 53 -10.22 8.45 -12.74
C LYS A 53 -9.33 7.36 -12.16
N VAL A 54 -9.56 7.01 -10.90
CA VAL A 54 -8.80 5.99 -10.18
C VAL A 54 -9.71 5.04 -9.43
N MET A 55 -9.18 3.86 -9.15
CA MET A 55 -9.73 2.86 -8.28
C MET A 55 -9.04 2.98 -6.92
N ALA A 56 -9.75 3.46 -5.90
CA ALA A 56 -9.24 3.52 -4.53
C ALA A 56 -9.46 2.15 -3.85
N ILE A 57 -8.38 1.41 -3.62
CA ILE A 57 -8.38 0.06 -3.06
C ILE A 57 -7.93 0.16 -1.60
N THR A 58 -8.82 -0.20 -0.68
CA THR A 58 -8.55 -0.17 0.77
C THR A 58 -8.26 -1.57 1.27
N VAL A 59 -7.07 -1.75 1.85
CA VAL A 59 -6.54 -3.02 2.31
C VAL A 59 -6.31 -2.94 3.82
N SER A 60 -6.74 -3.96 4.55
CA SER A 60 -6.50 -4.06 5.99
C SER A 60 -5.81 -5.36 6.38
N ASN A 61 -5.01 -5.27 7.44
CA ASN A 61 -4.54 -6.43 8.17
C ASN A 61 -5.46 -6.68 9.36
N THR A 62 -6.36 -7.65 9.21
CA THR A 62 -7.28 -8.11 10.27
C THR A 62 -6.69 -9.28 11.07
N GLY A 63 -5.43 -9.62 10.81
CA GLY A 63 -4.65 -10.59 11.57
C GLY A 63 -4.11 -10.04 12.89
N THR A 64 -3.39 -10.89 13.61
CA THR A 64 -2.75 -10.55 14.90
C THR A 64 -1.26 -10.23 14.79
N VAL A 65 -0.68 -10.37 13.60
CA VAL A 65 0.75 -10.09 13.32
C VAL A 65 0.90 -9.22 12.08
N HIS A 66 2.02 -8.50 11.98
CA HIS A 66 2.36 -7.74 10.77
C HIS A 66 2.58 -8.68 9.58
N GLN A 67 2.44 -8.17 8.37
CA GLN A 67 2.71 -8.92 7.13
C GLN A 67 3.49 -8.04 6.17
N ILE A 68 4.58 -8.57 5.63
CA ILE A 68 5.30 -7.95 4.53
C ILE A 68 4.63 -8.43 3.23
N LEU A 69 4.12 -7.49 2.44
CA LEU A 69 3.32 -7.80 1.26
C LEU A 69 4.23 -7.82 0.03
N ASN A 70 4.65 -9.01 -0.41
CA ASN A 70 5.47 -9.17 -1.61
C ASN A 70 4.64 -9.67 -2.79
N SER A 71 5.02 -9.28 -4.02
CA SER A 71 4.34 -9.71 -5.25
C SER A 71 2.82 -9.55 -5.19
N VAL A 72 2.37 -8.38 -4.71
CA VAL A 72 0.94 -8.15 -4.46
C VAL A 72 0.17 -8.08 -5.77
N SER A 73 -0.97 -8.77 -5.82
CA SER A 73 -1.99 -8.60 -6.84
C SER A 73 -3.37 -8.44 -6.21
N VAL A 74 -4.20 -7.59 -6.80
CA VAL A 74 -5.59 -7.38 -6.39
C VAL A 74 -6.49 -7.64 -7.59
N GLU A 75 -7.33 -8.66 -7.47
CA GLU A 75 -8.39 -8.94 -8.42
C GLU A 75 -9.64 -8.15 -8.01
N VAL A 76 -10.14 -7.28 -8.88
CA VAL A 76 -11.38 -6.52 -8.71
C VAL A 76 -12.42 -7.06 -9.69
N ILE A 77 -13.57 -7.46 -9.16
CA ILE A 77 -14.67 -8.03 -9.93
C ILE A 77 -15.83 -7.04 -9.91
N GLU A 78 -16.31 -6.65 -11.09
CA GLU A 78 -17.58 -5.95 -11.22
C GLU A 78 -18.73 -6.95 -11.03
N ASN A 79 -19.53 -6.77 -9.99
CA ASN A 79 -20.51 -7.75 -9.53
C ASN A 79 -21.61 -8.02 -10.58
N ALA A 80 -21.98 -7.02 -11.37
CA ALA A 80 -23.06 -7.12 -12.36
C ALA A 80 -22.65 -7.88 -13.62
N SER A 81 -21.49 -7.55 -14.19
CA SER A 81 -20.98 -8.17 -15.43
C SER A 81 -20.13 -9.41 -15.16
N ARG A 82 -19.65 -9.57 -13.92
CA ARG A 82 -18.62 -10.55 -13.52
C ARG A 82 -17.29 -10.36 -14.25
N ASN A 83 -17.07 -9.20 -14.85
CA ASN A 83 -15.78 -8.83 -15.42
C ASN A 83 -14.76 -8.66 -14.30
N SER A 84 -13.58 -9.25 -14.50
CA SER A 84 -12.49 -9.20 -13.55
C SER A 84 -11.32 -8.39 -14.10
N ILE A 85 -10.69 -7.60 -13.24
CA ILE A 85 -9.48 -6.84 -13.51
C ILE A 85 -8.43 -7.23 -12.49
N LEU A 86 -7.26 -7.59 -12.99
CA LEU A 86 -6.11 -7.87 -12.15
C LEU A 86 -5.21 -6.64 -12.09
N TYR A 87 -5.07 -6.07 -10.90
CA TYR A 87 -4.05 -5.07 -10.61
C TYR A 87 -2.81 -5.78 -10.09
N GLU A 88 -1.72 -5.69 -10.84
CA GLU A 88 -0.41 -6.21 -10.43
C GLU A 88 0.40 -5.17 -9.65
N SER A 89 1.51 -5.61 -9.09
CA SER A 89 2.35 -4.84 -8.16
C SER A 89 2.67 -3.41 -8.61
N GLY A 90 2.99 -3.20 -9.89
CA GLY A 90 3.31 -1.88 -10.44
C GLY A 90 2.14 -0.90 -10.40
N ALA A 91 0.89 -1.38 -10.45
CA ALA A 91 -0.31 -0.56 -10.37
C ALA A 91 -0.76 -0.27 -8.93
N LEU A 92 -0.20 -0.98 -7.94
CA LEU A 92 -0.59 -0.90 -6.52
C LEU A 92 0.36 -0.02 -5.68
N GLY A 93 1.30 0.66 -6.35
CA GLY A 93 2.20 1.64 -5.72
C GLY A 93 2.98 1.05 -4.56
N PHE A 94 2.91 1.70 -3.40
CA PHE A 94 3.66 1.29 -2.21
C PHE A 94 3.13 0.03 -1.54
N LEU A 95 1.97 -0.51 -1.94
CA LEU A 95 1.41 -1.70 -1.32
C LEU A 95 2.34 -2.90 -1.46
N ASN A 96 3.05 -2.99 -2.59
CA ASN A 96 4.10 -3.98 -2.80
C ASN A 96 5.38 -3.59 -2.06
N GLY A 97 5.84 -4.46 -1.16
CA GLY A 97 6.93 -4.20 -0.21
C GLY A 97 6.48 -3.57 1.11
N LEU A 98 5.17 -3.28 1.26
CA LEU A 98 4.66 -2.70 2.50
C LEU A 98 4.71 -3.71 3.64
N ASN A 99 5.24 -3.30 4.77
CA ASN A 99 5.03 -3.97 6.04
C ASN A 99 3.73 -3.46 6.69
N LEU A 100 2.62 -4.17 6.48
CA LEU A 100 1.31 -3.81 7.01
C LEU A 100 1.13 -4.38 8.42
N LEU A 101 1.19 -3.51 9.42
CA LEU A 101 1.02 -3.89 10.83
C LEU A 101 -0.39 -4.42 11.12
N ALA A 102 -0.51 -5.26 12.15
CA ALA A 102 -1.79 -5.78 12.62
C ALA A 102 -2.78 -4.64 12.97
N GLY A 103 -4.03 -4.77 12.53
CA GLY A 103 -5.09 -3.78 12.74
C GLY A 103 -4.95 -2.49 11.93
N LYS A 104 -3.96 -2.39 11.02
CA LYS A 104 -3.80 -1.22 10.16
C LYS A 104 -4.53 -1.41 8.84
N THR A 105 -5.03 -0.27 8.35
CA THR A 105 -5.70 -0.11 7.06
C THR A 105 -4.95 0.93 6.25
N VAL A 106 -4.78 0.67 4.96
CA VAL A 106 -4.18 1.58 3.99
C VAL A 106 -5.06 1.64 2.75
N THR A 107 -5.04 2.77 2.05
CA THR A 107 -5.70 2.93 0.76
C THR A 107 -4.66 3.28 -0.28
N VAL A 108 -4.69 2.55 -1.40
CA VAL A 108 -3.89 2.85 -2.58
C VAL A 108 -4.78 3.22 -3.75
N GLU A 109 -4.28 4.08 -4.63
CA GLU A 109 -4.98 4.49 -5.83
C GLU A 109 -4.34 3.81 -7.03
N ALA A 110 -5.10 2.98 -7.73
CA ALA A 110 -4.72 2.38 -8.99
C ALA A 110 -5.44 3.09 -10.14
N VAL A 111 -4.82 3.16 -11.32
CA VAL A 111 -5.45 3.79 -12.48
C VAL A 111 -6.75 3.06 -12.84
N TRP A 112 -7.78 3.81 -13.22
CA TRP A 112 -9.03 3.20 -13.69
C TRP A 112 -8.79 2.44 -15.00
N PRO A 113 -9.31 1.21 -15.17
CA PRO A 113 -9.02 0.40 -16.35
C PRO A 113 -9.93 0.81 -17.52
N ASP A 114 -9.39 0.86 -18.73
CA ASP A 114 -10.13 1.23 -19.94
C ASP A 114 -11.24 0.23 -20.30
N THR A 115 -11.14 -0.99 -19.78
CA THR A 115 -12.12 -2.06 -20.00
C THR A 115 -13.39 -1.91 -19.16
N LEU A 116 -13.42 -0.99 -18.19
CA LEU A 116 -14.61 -0.68 -17.41
C LEU A 116 -15.13 0.73 -17.68
N ALA A 117 -16.44 0.83 -17.87
CA ALA A 117 -17.11 2.11 -17.84
C ALA A 117 -16.99 2.75 -16.45
N PHE A 118 -16.53 3.99 -16.40
CA PHE A 118 -16.49 4.74 -15.14
C PHE A 118 -17.93 5.07 -14.68
N PRO A 119 -18.30 4.78 -13.42
CA PRO A 119 -19.66 4.97 -12.96
C PRO A 119 -20.07 6.45 -12.94
N THR A 120 -21.31 6.71 -13.32
CA THR A 120 -21.87 8.08 -13.39
C THR A 120 -22.27 8.62 -12.02
N LYS A 121 -22.57 7.75 -11.05
CA LYS A 121 -22.85 8.09 -9.65
C LYS A 121 -21.81 7.44 -8.77
N LEU A 122 -21.03 8.25 -8.06
CA LEU A 122 -19.98 7.78 -7.16
C LEU A 122 -20.52 7.33 -5.79
N THR A 123 -21.65 7.89 -5.36
CA THR A 123 -22.33 7.47 -4.12
C THR A 123 -22.67 5.99 -4.21
N ASP A 124 -22.27 5.22 -3.19
CA ASP A 124 -22.49 3.77 -3.10
C ASP A 124 -21.91 2.92 -4.24
N ALA A 125 -21.12 3.49 -5.15
CA ALA A 125 -20.54 2.76 -6.28
C ALA A 125 -19.65 1.60 -5.83
N TYR A 126 -19.07 1.68 -4.63
CA TYR A 126 -18.28 0.60 -4.04
C TYR A 126 -19.04 -0.74 -3.93
N LYS A 127 -20.38 -0.71 -3.79
CA LYS A 127 -21.21 -1.92 -3.71
C LYS A 127 -21.22 -2.72 -5.01
N GLN A 128 -20.85 -2.09 -6.13
CA GLN A 128 -20.79 -2.72 -7.44
C GLN A 128 -19.54 -3.57 -7.63
N TYR A 129 -18.55 -3.46 -6.74
CA TYR A 129 -17.28 -4.14 -6.85
C TYR A 129 -17.05 -5.06 -5.66
N SER A 130 -16.45 -6.21 -5.94
CA SER A 130 -15.84 -7.07 -4.93
C SER A 130 -14.37 -7.25 -5.27
N ALA A 131 -13.52 -7.53 -4.28
CA ALA A 131 -12.10 -7.67 -4.55
C ALA A 131 -11.44 -8.69 -3.64
N LYS A 132 -10.35 -9.26 -4.17
CA LYS A 132 -9.51 -10.24 -3.48
C LYS A 132 -8.05 -9.84 -3.68
N ILE A 133 -7.28 -9.96 -2.61
CA ILE A 133 -5.83 -9.74 -2.61
C ILE A 133 -5.09 -11.07 -2.55
N THR A 134 -3.99 -11.17 -3.29
CA THR A 134 -3.01 -12.26 -3.26
C THR A 134 -1.62 -11.65 -3.07
N TYR A 135 -0.78 -12.29 -2.28
CA TYR A 135 0.58 -11.82 -1.98
C TYR A 135 1.45 -13.00 -1.52
N ASN A 136 2.75 -12.85 -1.69
CA ASN A 136 3.78 -13.68 -1.09
C ASN A 136 4.17 -13.09 0.26
N LYS A 137 4.43 -13.98 1.22
CA LYS A 137 4.94 -13.63 2.55
C LYS A 137 6.45 -13.47 2.50
#